data_AF-A0A3E0TY11-F1
#
_entry.id   AF-A0A3E0TY11-F1
#
_cell.length_a   1.000
_cell.length_b   1.000
_cell.length_c   1.000
_cell.angle_alpha   90.00
_cell.angle_beta   90.00
_cell.angle_gamma   90.00
#
_symmetry.space_group_name_H-M   'P 1'
#
loop_
_entity.id
_entity.type
_entity.pdbx_description
1 polymer ?
#
loop_
_entity_poly.entity_id
_entity_poly.type
_entity_poly.pdbx_seq_one_letter_code
_entity_poly.pdbx_strand_id
1 'polypeptide(L)'
;MISETAIFLGAFGTGLLALDVVKPKFLRKSRDLLSRVASHDLSPLILFKSEFDEKDHEAISVIKAIGFYVSLLSLFAVYIVYQPSDELIQRISYYPASSIGLMVIGYYLPNVRIGGWLIATGTYMVTPLIFCFLFTYAALLSVLQLPIKLAMKTEEKWLGEDQAPRFLGYGILFISFILQFIALKS
;
A
#
# COMPACT_ATOMS: atom_id res chain seq x y z
N MET A 1 -2.35 17.86 15.57
CA MET A 1 -2.41 16.44 15.16
C MET A 1 -3.82 15.93 14.87
N ILE A 2 -4.77 15.92 15.82
CA ILE A 2 -6.13 15.38 15.54
C ILE A 2 -6.82 16.18 14.41
N SER A 3 -6.73 17.51 14.44
CA SER A 3 -7.28 18.38 13.40
C SER A 3 -6.67 18.11 12.01
N GLU A 4 -5.34 17.96 11.90
CA GLU A 4 -4.66 17.69 10.63
C GLU A 4 -5.05 16.32 10.06
N THR A 5 -5.09 15.28 10.90
CA THR A 5 -5.55 13.95 10.50
C THR A 5 -6.99 13.98 10.02
N ALA A 6 -7.85 14.73 10.71
CA ALA A 6 -9.25 14.88 10.32
C ALA A 6 -9.37 15.61 8.96
N ILE A 7 -8.64 16.70 8.76
CA ILE A 7 -8.60 17.41 7.47
C ILE A 7 -8.10 16.51 6.34
N PHE A 8 -7.05 15.72 6.58
CA PHE A 8 -6.51 14.79 5.59
C PHE A 8 -7.54 13.71 5.22
N LEU A 9 -8.18 13.09 6.21
CA LEU A 9 -9.27 12.12 5.97
C LEU A 9 -10.43 12.77 5.23
N GLY A 10 -10.78 14.01 5.57
CA GLY A 10 -11.79 14.81 4.88
C GLY A 10 -11.46 14.99 3.41
N ALA A 11 -10.26 15.50 3.11
CA ALA A 11 -9.80 15.70 1.74
C ALA A 11 -9.74 14.38 0.94
N PHE A 12 -9.30 13.29 1.56
CA PHE A 12 -9.25 11.97 0.94
C PHE A 12 -10.65 11.43 0.63
N GLY A 13 -11.58 11.50 1.59
CA GLY A 13 -12.97 11.11 1.41
C GLY A 13 -13.66 11.92 0.33
N THR A 14 -13.46 13.25 0.31
CA THR A 14 -13.97 14.13 -0.75
C THR A 14 -13.37 13.78 -2.11
N GLY A 15 -12.06 13.50 -2.18
CA GLY A 15 -11.39 13.08 -3.40
C GLY A 15 -11.99 11.80 -3.99
N LEU A 16 -12.26 10.80 -3.14
CA LEU A 16 -12.91 9.55 -3.56
C LEU A 16 -14.30 9.79 -4.14
N LEU A 17 -15.10 10.66 -3.52
CA LEU A 17 -16.43 11.02 -4.02
C LEU A 17 -16.41 11.91 -5.26
N ALA A 18 -15.40 12.78 -5.40
CA ALA A 18 -15.26 13.63 -6.58
C ALA A 18 -14.83 12.83 -7.82
N LEU A 19 -13.95 11.84 -7.63
CA LEU A 19 -13.48 10.96 -8.72
C LEU A 19 -14.61 10.11 -9.31
N ASP A 20 -15.62 9.77 -8.49
CA ASP A 20 -16.86 9.14 -8.93
C ASP A 20 -17.60 10.03 -9.95
N VAL A 21 -17.84 11.30 -9.63
CA VAL A 21 -18.54 12.26 -10.50
C VAL A 21 -17.80 12.48 -11.83
N VAL A 22 -16.46 12.50 -11.80
CA VAL A 22 -15.66 12.84 -12.99
C VAL A 22 -15.47 11.64 -13.93
N LYS A 23 -15.41 10.40 -13.41
CA LYS A 23 -15.20 9.20 -14.24
C LYS A 23 -15.99 7.99 -13.71
N PRO A 24 -17.17 7.65 -14.27
CA PRO A 24 -17.97 6.50 -13.82
C PRO A 24 -17.23 5.15 -13.89
N LYS A 25 -16.31 4.99 -14.86
CA LYS A 25 -15.46 3.79 -14.97
C LYS A 25 -14.46 3.63 -13.80
N PHE A 26 -14.23 4.69 -13.02
CA PHE A 26 -13.37 4.67 -11.84
C PHE A 26 -14.01 3.89 -10.70
N LEU A 27 -15.33 4.00 -10.50
CA LEU A 27 -16.04 3.22 -9.48
C LEU A 27 -15.87 1.72 -9.70
N ARG A 28 -16.15 1.24 -10.92
CA ARG A 28 -16.01 -0.18 -11.26
C ARG A 28 -14.59 -0.70 -11.02
N LYS A 29 -13.57 0.03 -11.49
CA LYS A 29 -12.16 -0.33 -11.23
C LYS A 29 -11.80 -0.32 -9.76
N SER A 30 -12.32 0.64 -9.00
CA SER A 30 -12.08 0.75 -7.56
C SER A 30 -12.78 -0.40 -6.83
N ARG A 31 -14.03 -0.71 -7.18
CA ARG A 31 -14.80 -1.83 -6.67
C ARG A 31 -14.13 -3.16 -6.98
N ASP A 32 -13.58 -3.36 -8.17
CA ASP A 32 -12.80 -4.55 -8.51
C ASP A 32 -11.56 -4.69 -7.61
N LEU A 33 -10.88 -3.58 -7.31
CA LEU A 33 -9.75 -3.57 -6.40
C LEU A 33 -10.18 -3.87 -4.94
N LEU A 34 -11.27 -3.26 -4.48
CA LEU A 34 -11.86 -3.53 -3.17
C LEU A 34 -12.31 -5.00 -3.04
N SER A 35 -12.90 -5.56 -4.09
CA SER A 35 -13.30 -6.96 -4.16
C SER A 35 -12.10 -7.88 -4.01
N ARG A 36 -10.99 -7.61 -4.71
CA ARG A 36 -9.73 -8.35 -4.54
C ARG A 36 -9.18 -8.25 -3.13
N VAL A 37 -9.23 -7.07 -2.51
CA VAL A 37 -8.79 -6.88 -1.12
C VAL A 37 -9.71 -7.63 -0.13
N ALA A 38 -11.01 -7.67 -0.40
CA ALA A 38 -11.98 -8.37 0.43
C ALA A 38 -11.87 -9.90 0.32
N SER A 39 -11.50 -10.42 -0.85
CA SER A 39 -11.55 -11.87 -1.15
C SER A 39 -10.33 -12.65 -0.68
N HIS A 40 -9.16 -12.02 -0.56
CA HIS A 40 -7.92 -12.69 -0.17
C HIS A 40 -7.65 -12.50 1.32
N ASP A 41 -7.03 -13.48 1.99
CA ASP A 41 -6.43 -13.21 3.30
C ASP A 41 -5.18 -12.34 3.08
N LEU A 42 -5.15 -11.15 3.68
CA LEU A 42 -4.03 -10.21 3.55
C LEU A 42 -3.26 -10.09 4.87
N SER A 43 -3.39 -11.10 5.74
CA SER A 43 -2.69 -11.13 7.01
C SER A 43 -1.17 -11.07 6.80
N PRO A 44 -0.44 -10.22 7.57
CA PRO A 44 1.02 -10.19 7.52
C PRO A 44 1.65 -11.53 7.93
N LEU A 45 0.91 -12.41 8.61
CA LEU A 45 1.36 -13.73 8.99
C LEU A 45 1.68 -14.64 7.80
N ILE A 46 1.12 -14.35 6.62
CA ILE A 46 1.40 -15.09 5.38
C ILE A 46 2.91 -15.10 5.11
N LEU A 47 3.62 -14.01 5.41
CA LEU A 47 5.07 -13.89 5.16
C LEU A 47 5.93 -14.81 6.04
N PHE A 48 5.36 -15.43 7.08
CA PHE A 48 6.06 -16.34 7.99
C PHE A 48 5.71 -17.81 7.74
N LYS A 49 4.88 -18.11 6.73
CA LYS A 49 4.59 -19.49 6.34
C LYS A 49 5.85 -20.16 5.80
N SER A 50 6.02 -21.44 6.12
CA SER A 50 7.11 -22.26 5.60
C SER A 50 6.95 -22.61 4.12
N GLU A 51 5.70 -22.75 3.68
CA GLU A 51 5.33 -23.05 2.29
C GLU A 51 4.15 -22.14 1.88
N PHE A 52 4.20 -21.65 0.64
CA PHE A 52 3.17 -20.79 0.07
C PHE A 52 2.27 -21.60 -0.84
N ASP A 53 0.96 -21.45 -0.67
CA ASP A 53 -0.02 -21.95 -1.63
C ASP A 53 -0.33 -20.91 -2.73
N GLU A 54 -1.14 -21.30 -3.72
CA GLU A 54 -1.52 -20.41 -4.81
C GLU A 54 -2.25 -19.15 -4.31
N LYS A 55 -3.05 -19.26 -3.24
CA LYS A 55 -3.79 -18.13 -2.65
C LYS A 55 -2.86 -17.17 -1.93
N ASP A 56 -1.82 -17.67 -1.27
CA ASP A 56 -0.79 -16.87 -0.65
C ASP A 56 0.00 -16.09 -1.70
N HIS A 57 0.30 -16.70 -2.85
CA HIS A 57 0.94 -16.01 -3.97
C HIS A 57 0.05 -14.89 -4.53
N GLU A 58 -1.25 -15.13 -4.68
CA GLU A 58 -2.21 -14.10 -5.09
C GLU A 58 -2.29 -12.96 -4.06
N ALA A 59 -2.38 -13.28 -2.77
CA ALA A 59 -2.40 -12.29 -1.69
C ALA A 59 -1.13 -11.42 -1.69
N ILE A 60 0.05 -12.03 -1.78
CA ILE A 60 1.34 -11.32 -1.88
C ILE A 60 1.37 -10.45 -3.14
N SER A 61 0.84 -10.93 -4.26
CA SER A 61 0.75 -10.15 -5.50
C SER A 61 -0.13 -8.91 -5.34
N VAL A 62 -1.28 -9.04 -4.67
CA VAL A 62 -2.17 -7.93 -4.34
C VAL A 62 -1.47 -6.92 -3.40
N ILE A 63 -0.83 -7.40 -2.33
CA ILE A 63 -0.08 -6.56 -1.38
C ILE A 63 1.01 -5.78 -2.12
N LYS A 64 1.80 -6.47 -2.95
CA LYS A 64 2.88 -5.87 -3.75
C LYS A 64 2.34 -4.79 -4.69
N ALA A 65 1.28 -5.09 -5.43
CA ALA A 65 0.71 -4.16 -6.39
C ALA A 65 0.20 -2.89 -5.70
N ILE A 66 -0.64 -3.03 -4.66
CA ILE A 66 -1.19 -1.89 -3.93
C ILE A 66 -0.07 -1.12 -3.23
N GLY A 67 0.84 -1.82 -2.54
CA GLY A 67 1.97 -1.22 -1.85
C GLY A 67 2.86 -0.40 -2.79
N PHE A 68 3.08 -0.88 -4.02
CA PHE A 68 3.84 -0.15 -5.02
C PHE A 68 3.16 1.16 -5.42
N TYR A 69 1.86 1.13 -5.75
CA TYR A 69 1.12 2.34 -6.13
C TYR A 69 1.01 3.34 -4.97
N VAL A 70 0.75 2.86 -3.76
CA VAL A 70 0.68 3.70 -2.56
C VAL A 70 2.04 4.31 -2.24
N SER A 71 3.13 3.55 -2.39
CA SER A 71 4.49 4.07 -2.22
C SER A 71 4.80 5.16 -3.22
N LEU A 72 4.43 4.99 -4.49
CA LEU A 72 4.66 5.99 -5.53
C LEU A 72 3.94 7.30 -5.23
N LEU A 73 2.67 7.21 -4.83
CA LEU A 73 1.87 8.37 -4.42
C LEU A 73 2.43 9.03 -3.16
N SER A 74 2.82 8.24 -2.16
CA SER A 74 3.44 8.73 -0.92
C SER A 74 4.75 9.45 -1.20
N LEU A 75 5.58 8.92 -2.11
CA LEU A 75 6.86 9.52 -2.49
C LEU A 75 6.66 10.87 -3.18
N PHE A 76 5.65 10.98 -4.05
CA PHE A 76 5.24 12.24 -4.65
C PHE A 76 4.74 13.25 -3.60
N ALA A 77 3.90 12.81 -2.65
CA ALA A 77 3.40 13.66 -1.57
C ALA A 77 4.53 14.15 -0.64
N VAL A 78 5.45 13.27 -0.24
CA VAL A 78 6.62 13.61 0.59
C VAL A 78 7.53 14.60 -0.13
N TYR A 79 7.76 14.41 -1.43
CA TYR A 79 8.58 15.33 -2.22
C TYR A 79 8.00 16.75 -2.24
N ILE A 80 6.67 16.89 -2.36
CA ILE A 80 5.99 18.19 -2.35
C ILE A 80 5.97 18.81 -0.95
N VAL A 81 5.66 18.03 0.08
CA VAL A 81 5.37 18.55 1.44
C VAL A 81 6.62 18.72 2.29
N TYR A 82 7.52 17.73 2.27
CA TYR A 82 8.64 17.67 3.19
C TYR A 82 9.94 18.21 2.61
N GLN A 83 10.04 18.35 1.27
CA GLN A 83 11.27 18.72 0.56
C GLN A 83 12.51 18.08 1.21
N PRO A 84 12.59 16.73 1.19
CA PRO A 84 13.62 16.02 1.93
C PRO A 84 15.01 16.55 1.57
N SER A 85 15.87 16.71 2.59
CA SER A 85 17.24 17.16 2.35
C SER A 85 17.95 16.21 1.37
N ASP A 86 18.73 16.77 0.46
CA ASP A 86 19.47 16.00 -0.55
C ASP A 86 20.32 14.89 0.08
N GLU A 87 20.84 15.12 1.29
CA GLU A 87 21.66 14.16 2.03
C GLU A 87 20.87 12.91 2.48
N LEU A 88 19.60 13.06 2.90
CA LEU A 88 18.77 11.93 3.32
C LEU A 88 18.38 11.07 2.12
N ILE A 89 17.98 11.70 1.01
CA ILE A 89 17.63 11.01 -0.24
C ILE A 89 18.85 10.24 -0.75
N GLN A 90 20.02 10.89 -0.78
CA GLN A 90 21.26 10.25 -1.19
C GLN A 90 21.55 9.02 -0.32
N ARG A 91 21.58 9.14 1.01
CA ARG A 91 21.88 8.02 1.92
C ARG A 91 20.93 6.83 1.73
N ILE A 92 19.62 7.08 1.59
CA ILE A 92 18.63 6.01 1.42
C ILE A 92 18.76 5.36 0.03
N SER A 93 19.07 6.14 -1.02
CA SER A 93 19.20 5.62 -2.39
C SER A 93 20.42 4.72 -2.62
N TYR A 94 21.50 4.89 -1.84
CA TYR A 94 22.71 4.07 -1.98
C TYR A 94 22.49 2.59 -1.61
N TYR A 95 21.56 2.29 -0.69
CA TYR A 95 21.29 0.90 -0.27
C TYR A 95 20.75 0.01 -1.40
N PRO A 96 19.64 0.37 -2.09
CA PRO A 96 19.17 -0.40 -3.23
C PRO A 96 20.14 -0.33 -4.42
N ALA A 97 20.78 0.82 -4.66
CA ALA A 97 21.72 0.98 -5.78
C ALA A 97 22.97 0.09 -5.63
N SER A 98 23.58 0.07 -4.45
CA SER A 98 24.75 -0.79 -4.17
C SER A 98 24.40 -2.27 -4.25
N SER A 99 23.22 -2.66 -3.77
CA SER A 99 22.76 -4.05 -3.84
C SER A 99 22.53 -4.51 -5.27
N ILE A 100 21.88 -3.68 -6.10
CA ILE A 100 21.72 -3.94 -7.55
C ILE A 100 23.11 -4.01 -8.22
N GLY A 101 24.01 -3.08 -7.89
CA GLY A 101 25.38 -3.07 -8.39
C GLY A 101 26.12 -4.38 -8.10
N LEU A 102 26.04 -4.89 -6.86
CA LEU A 102 26.64 -6.17 -6.47
C LEU A 102 26.06 -7.35 -7.26
N MET A 103 24.74 -7.38 -7.47
CA MET A 103 24.09 -8.44 -8.24
C MET A 103 24.50 -8.42 -9.72
N VAL A 104 24.57 -7.21 -10.32
CA VAL A 104 25.00 -7.04 -11.71
C VAL A 104 26.47 -7.43 -11.89
N ILE A 105 27.36 -6.94 -11.03
CA ILE A 105 28.79 -7.30 -11.06
C ILE A 105 28.95 -8.81 -10.88
N GLY A 106 28.22 -9.41 -9.94
CA GLY A 106 28.26 -10.84 -9.69
C GLY A 106 27.79 -11.68 -10.88
N TYR A 107 26.76 -11.22 -11.61
CA TYR A 107 26.25 -11.89 -12.81
C TYR A 107 27.25 -11.92 -13.97
N TYR A 108 27.99 -10.82 -14.18
CA TYR A 108 28.99 -10.73 -15.24
C TYR A 108 30.36 -11.30 -14.88
N LEU A 109 30.55 -11.79 -13.66
CA LEU A 109 31.83 -12.33 -13.21
C LEU A 109 32.06 -13.74 -13.76
N PRO A 110 33.21 -14.05 -14.38
CA PRO A 110 33.50 -15.38 -14.93
C PRO A 110 33.73 -16.44 -13.83
N ASN A 111 34.05 -16.00 -12.60
CA ASN A 111 34.20 -16.91 -11.47
C ASN A 111 32.85 -17.11 -10.77
N VAL A 112 32.23 -18.25 -11.03
CA VAL A 112 30.90 -18.63 -10.49
C VAL A 112 30.81 -18.56 -8.97
N ARG A 113 31.89 -18.90 -8.24
CA ARG A 113 31.87 -18.85 -6.76
C ARG A 113 31.82 -17.41 -6.25
N ILE A 114 32.64 -16.54 -6.82
CA ILE A 114 32.68 -15.12 -6.42
C ILE A 114 31.44 -14.39 -6.90
N GLY A 115 31.00 -14.66 -8.14
CA GLY A 115 29.76 -14.11 -8.70
C GLY A 115 28.53 -14.51 -7.89
N GLY A 116 28.42 -15.79 -7.53
CA GLY A 116 27.34 -16.29 -6.66
C GLY A 116 27.35 -15.65 -5.27
N TRP A 117 28.53 -15.43 -4.67
CA TRP A 117 28.65 -14.74 -3.40
C TRP A 117 28.17 -13.27 -3.49
N LEU A 118 28.58 -12.53 -4.53
CA LEU A 118 28.14 -11.15 -4.75
C LEU A 118 26.62 -11.04 -4.97
N ILE A 119 26.04 -11.95 -5.75
CA ILE A 119 24.58 -12.03 -5.94
C ILE A 119 23.88 -12.33 -4.62
N ALA A 120 24.39 -13.30 -3.84
CA ALA A 120 23.82 -13.65 -2.55
C ALA A 120 23.88 -12.47 -1.58
N THR A 121 25.02 -11.78 -1.47
CA THR A 121 25.17 -10.59 -0.62
C THR A 121 24.20 -9.48 -1.02
N GLY A 122 24.11 -9.15 -2.32
CA GLY A 122 23.13 -8.16 -2.80
C GLY A 122 21.69 -8.56 -2.49
N THR A 123 21.36 -9.85 -2.61
CA THR A 123 20.04 -10.39 -2.26
C THR A 123 19.76 -10.26 -0.76
N TYR A 124 20.72 -10.60 0.10
CA TYR A 124 20.59 -10.50 1.56
C TYR A 124 20.48 -9.05 2.04
N MET A 125 21.06 -8.08 1.31
CA MET A 125 20.92 -6.65 1.63
C MET A 125 19.52 -6.11 1.33
N VAL A 126 18.86 -6.60 0.27
CA VAL A 126 17.54 -6.11 -0.16
C VAL A 126 16.38 -6.90 0.45
N THR A 127 16.60 -8.18 0.77
CA THR A 127 15.54 -9.06 1.32
C THR A 127 14.87 -8.47 2.58
N PRO A 128 15.58 -7.93 3.58
CA PRO A 128 14.97 -7.30 4.74
C PRO A 128 14.08 -6.11 4.36
N LEU A 129 14.50 -5.31 3.37
CA LEU A 129 13.70 -4.17 2.89
C LEU A 129 12.41 -4.63 2.21
N ILE A 130 12.49 -5.66 1.37
CA ILE A 130 11.30 -6.26 0.73
C ILE A 130 10.38 -6.86 1.79
N PHE A 131 10.94 -7.55 2.79
CA PHE A 131 10.17 -8.14 3.87
C PHE A 131 9.44 -7.07 4.69
N CYS A 132 10.15 -6.03 5.14
CA CYS A 132 9.56 -4.90 5.85
C CYS A 132 8.48 -4.23 5.02
N PHE A 133 8.74 -4.00 3.73
CA PHE A 133 7.75 -3.44 2.79
C PHE A 133 6.48 -4.29 2.74
N LEU A 134 6.60 -5.59 2.47
CA LEU A 134 5.45 -6.48 2.37
C LEU A 134 4.71 -6.57 3.70
N PHE A 135 5.43 -6.65 4.82
CA PHE A 135 4.84 -6.75 6.15
C PHE A 135 4.04 -5.48 6.50
N THR A 136 4.62 -4.30 6.29
CA THR A 136 3.94 -3.03 6.56
C THR A 136 2.66 -2.88 5.73
N TYR A 137 2.72 -3.20 4.43
CA TYR A 137 1.54 -3.11 3.57
C TYR A 137 0.51 -4.19 3.84
N ALA A 138 0.92 -5.41 4.18
CA ALA A 138 0.00 -6.46 4.62
C ALA A 138 -0.72 -6.08 5.90
N ALA A 139 0.01 -5.55 6.90
CA ALA A 139 -0.59 -5.06 8.14
C ALA A 139 -1.60 -3.93 7.88
N LEU A 140 -1.22 -2.94 7.06
CA LEU A 140 -2.13 -1.84 6.69
C LEU A 140 -3.38 -2.35 5.98
N LEU A 141 -3.22 -3.22 4.98
CA LEU A 141 -4.33 -3.78 4.22
C LEU A 141 -5.22 -4.67 5.07
N SER A 142 -4.66 -5.44 6.00
CA SER A 142 -5.41 -6.27 6.95
C SER A 142 -6.32 -5.41 7.84
N VAL A 143 -5.82 -4.27 8.34
CA VAL A 143 -6.64 -3.31 9.11
C VAL A 143 -7.75 -2.72 8.24
N LEU A 144 -7.44 -2.32 7.00
CA LEU A 144 -8.42 -1.78 6.06
C LEU A 144 -9.39 -2.84 5.52
N GLN A 145 -9.07 -4.12 5.67
CA GLN A 145 -9.87 -5.19 5.11
C GLN A 145 -11.26 -5.26 5.73
N LEU A 146 -11.38 -4.98 7.03
CA LEU A 146 -12.65 -5.01 7.75
C LEU A 146 -13.65 -4.00 7.19
N PRO A 147 -13.36 -2.69 7.10
CA PRO A 147 -14.29 -1.73 6.51
C PRO A 147 -14.57 -2.02 5.03
N ILE A 148 -13.58 -2.51 4.29
CA ILE A 148 -13.75 -2.90 2.87
C ILE A 148 -14.74 -4.06 2.73
N LYS A 149 -14.56 -5.14 3.51
CA LYS A 149 -15.50 -6.28 3.54
C LYS A 149 -16.91 -5.85 3.92
N LEU A 150 -17.04 -4.96 4.89
CA LEU A 150 -18.34 -4.42 5.30
C LEU A 150 -19.00 -3.64 4.15
N ALA A 151 -18.25 -2.78 3.47
CA ALA A 151 -18.74 -2.00 2.33
C ALA A 151 -19.21 -2.91 1.18
N MET A 152 -18.41 -3.91 0.80
CA MET A 152 -18.77 -4.88 -0.24
C MET A 152 -20.03 -5.67 0.11
N LYS A 153 -20.15 -6.15 1.37
CA LYS A 153 -21.34 -6.87 1.83
C LYS A 153 -22.60 -5.99 1.86
N THR A 154 -22.43 -4.69 2.10
CA THR A 154 -23.54 -3.73 2.10
C THR A 154 -23.95 -3.39 0.67
N GLU A 155 -23.00 -3.38 -0.27
CA GLU A 155 -23.26 -3.24 -1.71
C GLU A 155 -24.18 -4.35 -2.23
N GLU A 156 -23.82 -5.61 -1.96
CA GLU A 156 -24.58 -6.79 -2.38
C GLU A 156 -26.03 -6.82 -1.86
N LYS A 157 -26.30 -6.16 -0.72
CA LYS A 157 -27.60 -6.23 -0.06
C LYS A 157 -28.47 -4.99 -0.21
N TRP A 158 -27.88 -3.78 -0.24
CA TRP A 158 -28.64 -2.53 -0.03
C TRP A 158 -28.22 -1.34 -0.91
N LEU A 159 -26.96 -1.23 -1.34
CA LEU A 159 -26.46 0.02 -1.96
C LEU A 159 -26.62 0.07 -3.49
N GLY A 160 -26.74 -1.07 -4.16
CA GLY A 160 -26.72 -1.15 -5.63
C GLY A 160 -25.30 -1.31 -6.21
N GLU A 161 -25.21 -1.66 -7.49
CA GLU A 161 -23.95 -2.07 -8.14
C GLU A 161 -22.88 -0.95 -8.13
N ASP A 162 -21.62 -1.34 -7.88
CA ASP A 162 -20.42 -0.48 -7.87
C ASP A 162 -20.42 0.65 -6.82
N GLN A 163 -21.30 0.62 -5.81
CA GLN A 163 -21.42 1.68 -4.80
C GLN A 163 -20.51 1.54 -3.56
N ALA A 164 -19.82 0.40 -3.36
CA ALA A 164 -18.93 0.20 -2.20
C ALA A 164 -17.82 1.25 -2.08
N PRO A 165 -17.12 1.68 -3.16
CA PRO A 165 -16.12 2.75 -3.06
C PRO A 165 -16.72 4.06 -2.55
N ARG A 166 -17.94 4.37 -2.98
CA ARG A 166 -18.66 5.58 -2.58
C ARG A 166 -19.07 5.52 -1.11
N PHE A 167 -19.58 4.39 -0.67
CA PHE A 167 -19.92 4.15 0.73
C PHE A 167 -18.70 4.26 1.65
N LEU A 168 -17.54 3.71 1.24
CA LEU A 168 -16.28 3.91 1.96
C LEU A 168 -15.89 5.39 2.03
N GLY A 169 -16.02 6.12 0.92
CA GLY A 169 -15.78 7.57 0.88
C GLY A 169 -16.63 8.33 1.89
N TYR A 170 -17.93 8.04 1.97
CA TYR A 170 -18.81 8.63 2.98
C TYR A 170 -18.44 8.24 4.41
N GLY A 171 -18.07 6.98 4.65
CA GLY A 171 -17.60 6.52 5.95
C GLY A 171 -16.35 7.27 6.41
N ILE A 172 -15.39 7.48 5.51
CA ILE A 172 -14.17 8.26 5.78
C ILE A 172 -14.51 9.71 6.10
N LEU A 173 -15.40 10.35 5.33
CA LEU A 173 -15.85 11.71 5.61
C LEU A 173 -16.54 11.81 6.96
N PHE A 174 -17.39 10.86 7.31
CA PHE A 174 -18.08 10.85 8.58
C PHE A 174 -17.09 10.74 9.76
N ILE A 175 -16.10 9.86 9.66
CA ILE A 175 -15.02 9.75 10.67
C ILE A 175 -14.23 11.06 10.76
N SER A 176 -13.90 11.67 9.61
CA SER A 176 -13.27 12.99 9.55
C SER A 176 -14.07 14.04 10.32
N PHE A 177 -15.39 14.13 10.09
CA PHE A 177 -16.25 15.05 10.82
C PHE A 177 -16.26 14.78 12.33
N ILE A 178 -16.36 13.53 12.76
CA ILE A 178 -16.28 13.18 14.19
C ILE A 178 -14.96 13.65 14.80
N LEU A 179 -13.84 13.40 14.12
CA LEU A 179 -12.52 13.82 14.59
C LEU A 179 -12.38 15.34 14.64
N GLN A 180 -12.97 16.07 13.68
CA GLN A 180 -13.04 17.54 13.72
C GLN A 180 -13.84 18.03 14.93
N PHE A 181 -14.98 17.43 15.22
CA PHE A 181 -15.78 17.77 16.40
C PHE A 181 -15.04 17.52 17.72
N ILE A 182 -14.31 16.41 17.81
CA ILE A 182 -13.47 16.10 18.98
C ILE A 182 -12.34 17.13 19.11
N ALA A 183 -11.67 17.45 18.01
CA ALA A 183 -10.57 18.41 17.98
C ALA A 183 -11.01 19.84 18.33
N LEU A 184 -12.24 20.23 18.00
CA LEU A 184 -12.79 21.53 18.39
C LEU A 184 -13.09 21.64 19.89
N LYS A 185 -13.24 20.50 20.58
CA LYS A 185 -13.55 20.42 22.02
C LYS A 185 -12.30 20.31 22.91
N SER A 186 -11.15 19.91 22.34
CA SER A 186 -9.86 19.79 23.03
C SER A 186 -9.04 21.06 22.91
#